data_AF-A0A9E1PXY5-F1
#
_entry.id   AF-A0A9E1PXY5-F1
#
_cell.length_a   1.000
_cell.length_b   1.000
_cell.length_c   1.000
_cell.angle_alpha   90.00
_cell.angle_beta   90.00
_cell.angle_gamma   90.00
#
_symmetry.space_group_name_H-M   'P 1'
#
loop_
_entity.id
_entity.type
_entity.pdbx_description
1 polymer ?
#
loop_
_entity_poly.entity_id
_entity_poly.type
_entity_poly.pdbx_seq_one_letter_code
_entity_poly.pdbx_strand_id
1 'polypeptide(L)' 'KAAKAAAGLRVFVRDPRPLDSLAKVFGDHGEKGRGRVQIVIDTSDREIEVDLKQTYAISGAVRSAIKAIPGIIEVQDL' A
#
# COMPACT_ATOMS: atom_id res chain seq x y z
N LYS A 1 -3.78 -9.31 21.79
CA LYS A 1 -4.52 -8.15 21.21
C LYS A 1 -4.80 -8.48 19.74
N ALA A 2 -6.06 -8.69 19.35
CA ALA A 2 -6.39 -8.78 17.93
C ALA A 2 -6.30 -7.37 17.35
N ALA A 3 -5.25 -7.10 16.56
CA ALA A 3 -5.21 -5.89 15.76
C ALA A 3 -6.42 -5.92 14.82
N LYS A 4 -7.32 -4.93 14.89
CA LYS A 4 -8.37 -4.78 13.89
C LYS A 4 -7.67 -4.58 12.55
N ALA A 5 -7.72 -5.58 11.67
CA ALA A 5 -7.24 -5.43 10.31
C ALA A 5 -8.04 -4.31 9.63
N ALA A 6 -7.36 -3.34 9.02
CA ALA A 6 -8.02 -2.29 8.26
C ALA A 6 -8.81 -2.89 7.08
N ALA A 7 -9.91 -2.25 6.69
CA ALA A 7 -10.72 -2.70 5.54
C ALA A 7 -9.97 -2.51 4.21
N GLY A 8 -8.91 -1.71 4.22
CA GLY A 8 -7.90 -1.64 3.17
C GLY A 8 -6.85 -0.58 3.48
N LEU A 9 -5.99 -0.32 2.49
CA LEU A 9 -4.90 0.63 2.56
C LEU A 9 -4.90 1.47 1.27
N ARG A 10 -4.76 2.79 1.42
CA ARG A 10 -4.47 3.71 0.32
C ARG A 10 -3.06 4.26 0.49
N VAL A 11 -2.25 4.17 -0.57
CA VAL A 11 -0.83 4.55 -0.55
C VAL A 11 -0.59 5.65 -1.58
N PHE A 12 -0.01 6.77 -1.15
CA PHE A 12 0.28 7.92 -2.01
C PHE A 12 1.77 8.00 -2.35
N VAL A 13 2.09 8.16 -3.63
CA VAL A 13 3.46 8.27 -4.16
C VAL A 13 3.54 9.41 -5.18
N ARG A 14 4.69 10.10 -5.29
CA ARG A 14 4.87 11.20 -6.26
C ARG A 14 5.30 10.74 -7.65
N ASP A 15 5.76 9.50 -7.73
CA ASP A 15 6.36 8.93 -8.93
C ASP A 15 6.28 7.40 -8.86
N PRO A 16 6.50 6.69 -9.98
CA PRO A 16 6.34 5.24 -10.03
C PRO A 16 7.54 4.43 -9.51
N ARG A 17 8.66 5.05 -9.09
CA ARG A 17 9.85 4.32 -8.60
C ARG A 17 9.59 3.38 -7.40
N PRO A 18 8.73 3.70 -6.42
CA PRO A 18 8.49 2.82 -5.27
C PRO A 18 7.55 1.63 -5.58
N LEU A 19 6.97 1.54 -6.78
CA LEU A 19 5.99 0.51 -7.12
C LEU A 19 6.57 -0.92 -7.02
N ASP A 20 7.80 -1.13 -7.47
CA ASP A 20 8.45 -2.45 -7.39
C ASP A 20 8.71 -2.85 -5.93
N SER A 21 9.14 -1.89 -5.10
CA SER A 21 9.33 -2.09 -3.66
C SER A 21 8.02 -2.39 -2.95
N LEU A 22 6.93 -1.71 -3.32
CA LEU A 22 5.59 -1.99 -2.81
C LEU A 22 5.14 -3.41 -3.16
N ALA A 23 5.28 -3.80 -4.43
CA ALA A 23 4.95 -5.13 -4.89
C ALA A 23 5.75 -6.20 -4.13
N LYS A 24 7.04 -5.94 -3.89
CA LYS A 24 7.89 -6.83 -3.09
C LYS A 24 7.43 -6.95 -1.64
N VAL A 25 7.08 -5.84 -0.96
CA VAL A 25 6.58 -5.90 0.43
C VAL A 25 5.30 -6.73 0.52
N PHE A 26 4.36 -6.58 -0.43
CA PHE A 26 3.18 -7.43 -0.47
C PHE A 26 3.48 -8.88 -0.89
N GLY A 27 4.49 -9.12 -1.71
CA GLY A 27 4.95 -10.48 -2.04
C GLY A 27 5.60 -11.21 -0.87
N ASP A 28 6.44 -10.51 -0.10
CA ASP A 28 7.25 -11.08 0.99
C ASP A 28 6.47 -11.16 2.31
N HIS A 29 5.58 -10.20 2.56
CA HIS A 29 4.88 -10.03 3.84
C HIS A 29 3.36 -9.98 3.73
N GLY A 30 2.81 -10.03 2.51
CA GLY A 30 1.37 -10.00 2.28
C GLY A 30 0.73 -11.35 2.57
N GLU A 31 -0.04 -11.40 3.64
CA GLU A 31 -0.93 -12.54 3.89
C GLU A 31 -2.28 -12.32 3.19
N LYS A 32 -2.95 -13.42 2.80
CA LYS A 32 -4.31 -13.33 2.25
C LYS A 32 -5.25 -12.71 3.27
N GLY A 33 -5.97 -11.67 2.87
CA GLY A 33 -6.94 -11.00 3.72
C GLY A 33 -8.01 -10.30 2.93
N ARG A 34 -8.86 -9.53 3.62
CA ARG A 34 -9.96 -8.78 3.00
C ARG A 34 -9.61 -7.33 2.67
N GLY A 35 -8.40 -6.89 3.02
CA GLY A 35 -7.96 -5.52 2.84
C GLY A 35 -7.69 -5.20 1.37
N ARG A 36 -8.40 -4.22 0.82
CA ARG A 36 -8.10 -3.68 -0.51
C ARG A 36 -6.84 -2.82 -0.45
N VAL A 37 -6.05 -2.79 -1.52
CA VAL A 37 -4.89 -1.91 -1.62
C VAL A 37 -5.05 -1.05 -2.86
N GLN A 38 -5.08 0.26 -2.64
CA GLN A 38 -5.11 1.26 -3.68
C GLN A 38 -3.82 2.09 -3.64
N ILE A 39 -3.22 2.30 -4.79
CA ILE A 39 -2.02 3.12 -4.96
C ILE A 39 -2.41 4.34 -5.78
N VAL A 40 -2.13 5.52 -5.24
CA VAL A 40 -2.36 6.81 -5.88
C VAL A 40 -0.99 7.40 -6.23
N ILE A 41 -0.75 7.56 -7.52
CA ILE A 41 0.46 8.18 -8.06
C ILE A 41 0.07 9.58 -8.51
N ASP A 42 0.50 10.58 -7.74
CA ASP A 42 0.25 11.99 -8.04
C ASP A 42 1.50 12.58 -8.69
N THR A 43 1.51 12.63 -10.02
CA THR A 43 2.54 13.31 -10.79
C THR A 43 2.06 14.71 -11.18
N SER A 44 2.99 15.61 -11.50
CA SER A 44 2.67 17.02 -11.81
C SER A 44 1.66 17.22 -12.94
N ASP A 45 1.50 16.23 -13.82
CA ASP A 45 0.66 16.26 -15.02
C ASP A 45 -0.59 15.37 -14.92
N ARG A 46 -0.65 14.42 -13.98
CA ARG A 46 -1.72 13.42 -13.88
C ARG A 46 -1.75 12.72 -12.52
N GLU A 47 -2.95 12.30 -12.14
CA GLU A 47 -3.16 11.37 -11.05
C GLU A 47 -3.49 9.99 -11.62
N ILE A 48 -2.79 8.96 -11.15
CA ILE A 48 -3.02 7.57 -11.55
C ILE A 48 -3.43 6.78 -10.31
N GLU A 49 -4.67 6.28 -10.32
CA GLU A 49 -5.15 5.34 -9.31
C GLU A 49 -5.00 3.90 -9.80
N VAL A 50 -4.39 3.06 -8.96
CA VAL A 50 -4.18 1.63 -9.25
C VAL A 50 -4.73 0.80 -8.10
N ASP A 51 -5.75 0.01 -8.38
CA ASP A 51 -6.24 -1.01 -7.47
C ASP A 51 -5.50 -2.33 -7.69
N LEU A 52 -4.97 -2.91 -6.62
CA LEU A 52 -4.41 -4.25 -6.69
C LEU A 52 -5.54 -5.27 -6.86
N LYS A 53 -5.35 -6.21 -7.78
CA LYS A 53 -6.29 -7.31 -8.03
C LYS A 53 -6.46 -8.24 -6.82
N GLN A 54 -5.44 -8.30 -5.96
CA GLN A 54 -5.42 -9.16 -4.78
C GLN A 54 -5.65 -8.34 -3.52
N THR A 55 -6.32 -8.95 -2.54
CA THR A 55 -6.57 -8.37 -1.22
C THR A 55 -5.63 -8.98 -0.19
N TYR A 56 -5.21 -8.15 0.76
CA TYR A 56 -4.19 -8.50 1.75
C TYR A 56 -4.69 -8.28 3.18
N ALA A 57 -4.12 -9.01 4.14
CA ALA A 57 -4.30 -8.71 5.55
C ALA A 57 -3.44 -7.49 5.91
N ILE A 58 -4.07 -6.36 6.16
CA ILE A 58 -3.36 -5.12 6.50
C ILE A 58 -3.00 -5.14 7.98
N SER A 59 -1.84 -5.70 8.29
CA SER A 59 -1.26 -5.70 9.63
C SER A 59 -0.47 -4.41 9.91
N GLY A 60 -0.19 -4.16 11.19
CA GLY A 60 0.68 -3.04 11.57
C GLY A 60 2.10 -3.17 10.98
N ALA A 61 2.62 -4.39 10.84
CA ALA A 61 3.94 -4.65 10.27
C ALA A 61 3.99 -4.30 8.77
N VAL A 62 2.97 -4.71 8.00
CA VAL A 62 2.85 -4.37 6.56
C VAL A 62 2.78 -2.84 6.39
N ARG A 63 1.98 -2.16 7.21
CA ARG A 63 1.89 -0.69 7.18
C ARG A 63 3.24 -0.02 7.46
N SER A 64 3.96 -0.48 8.48
CA SER A 64 5.28 0.06 8.83
C SER A 64 6.30 -0.18 7.73
N ALA A 65 6.30 -1.37 7.11
CA ALA A 65 7.19 -1.69 6.01
C ALA A 65 6.93 -0.80 4.79
N ILE A 66 5.66 -0.57 4.43
CA ILE A 66 5.29 0.32 3.34
C ILE A 66 5.74 1.76 3.62
N LYS A 67 5.48 2.28 4.82
CA LYS A 67 5.91 3.65 5.20
C LYS A 67 7.43 3.86 5.15
N ALA A 68 8.21 2.79 5.29
CA ALA A 68 9.67 2.85 5.23
C ALA A 68 10.22 2.90 3.80
N ILE A 69 9.40 2.65 2.77
CA ILE A 69 9.84 2.70 1.36
C ILE A 69 10.09 4.16 0.95
N PRO A 70 11.29 4.51 0.47
CA PRO A 70 11.56 5.85 -0.07
C PRO A 70 10.63 6.19 -1.23
N GLY A 71 10.04 7.38 -1.19
CA GLY A 71 9.09 7.85 -2.22
C GLY A 71 7.61 7.67 -1.85
N ILE A 72 7.32 6.97 -0.75
CA ILE A 72 5.98 6.97 -0.14
C ILE A 72 5.75 8.31 0.56
N ILE A 73 4.70 9.00 0.16
CA ILE A 73 4.28 10.26 0.77
C ILE A 73 3.42 9.97 2.00
N GLU A 74 2.42 9.12 1.81
CA GLU A 74 1.39 8.90 2.81
C GLU A 74 0.77 7.51 2.67
N VAL A 75 0.29 6.99 3.81
CA VAL A 75 -0.45 5.74 3.89
C VAL A 75 -1.67 5.95 4.78
N GLN A 76 -2.85 5.75 4.20
CA GLN A 76 -4.15 5.92 4.84
C GLN A 76 -4.92 4.60 4.90
N ASP A 77 -5.81 4.49 5.88
CA ASP A 77 -6.72 3.35 6.01
C ASP A 77 -7.99 3.60 5.19
N LEU A 78 -8.44 2.56 4.48
CA LEU A 78 -9.72 2.56 3.77
C LEU A 78 -10.86 2.09 4.69
#